data_AF-A0A318IMQ4-F1
#
_entry.id   AF-A0A318IMQ4-F1
#
_cell.length_a   1.000
_cell.length_b   1.000
_cell.length_c   1.000
_cell.angle_alpha   90.00
_cell.angle_beta   90.00
_cell.angle_gamma   90.00
#
_symmetry.space_group_name_H-M   'P 1'
#
loop_
_entity.id
_entity.type
_entity.pdbx_description
1 polymer ?
#
loop_
_entity_poly.entity_id
_entity_poly.type
_entity_poly.pdbx_seq_one_letter_code
_entity_poly.pdbx_strand_id
1 'polypeptide(L)'
;MQIRKIFLLSLFLFPLLGHAQAPKELVLSKEQLAKYGQSYKTGEVIYLRKFLNTYASHRDEVSPVDERAARVLDGLALDKKILKGKFMVYQYSNIIGGGKGVSIVSQDHPEVILDFWVYKIEDGAYEVRDLLIQDDKRDIDGFKITYRNYLHHKTLAM
;
A
#
# COMPACT_ATOMS: atom_id res chain seq x y z
N MET A 1 -1.04 -41.08 26.81
CA MET A 1 -1.71 -40.80 25.53
C MET A 1 -3.02 -40.08 25.83
N GLN A 2 -3.04 -38.75 25.75
CA GLN A 2 -4.23 -37.93 26.00
C GLN A 2 -4.66 -37.29 24.68
N ILE A 3 -5.79 -37.76 24.14
CA ILE A 3 -6.46 -37.15 23.00
C ILE A 3 -7.21 -35.93 23.55
N ARG A 4 -6.71 -34.73 23.23
CA ARG A 4 -7.43 -33.48 23.53
C ARG A 4 -8.51 -33.25 22.47
N LYS A 5 -9.71 -32.99 23.00
CA LYS A 5 -10.99 -32.76 22.34
C LYS A 5 -10.88 -31.77 21.16
N ILE A 6 -11.33 -32.19 19.99
CA ILE A 6 -11.64 -31.33 18.85
C ILE A 6 -12.93 -30.58 19.20
N PHE A 7 -12.86 -29.25 19.32
CA PHE A 7 -14.04 -28.39 19.27
C PHE A 7 -14.36 -28.11 17.80
N LEU A 8 -15.34 -28.84 17.28
CA LEU A 8 -16.06 -28.47 16.05
C LEU A 8 -16.99 -27.30 16.41
N LEU A 9 -16.63 -26.08 16.03
CA LEU A 9 -17.56 -24.96 16.02
C LEU A 9 -18.16 -24.88 14.61
N SER A 10 -19.31 -25.52 14.43
CA SER A 10 -20.11 -25.47 13.22
C SER A 10 -20.81 -24.12 13.07
N LEU A 11 -20.72 -23.58 11.85
CA LEU A 11 -21.60 -22.64 11.15
C LEU A 11 -22.63 -21.86 12.01
N PHE A 12 -22.39 -20.56 12.15
CA PHE A 12 -23.47 -19.58 12.00
C PHE A 12 -23.32 -18.89 10.65
N LEU A 13 -24.11 -19.35 9.68
CA LEU A 13 -24.48 -18.56 8.50
C LEU A 13 -25.38 -17.43 9.00
N PHE A 14 -24.82 -16.24 9.21
CA PHE A 14 -25.60 -15.02 9.19
C PHE A 14 -25.40 -14.37 7.82
N PRO A 15 -26.46 -14.13 7.03
CA PRO A 15 -26.38 -13.12 6.00
C PRO A 15 -26.45 -11.78 6.72
N LEU A 16 -25.33 -11.31 7.25
CA LEU A 16 -25.19 -9.89 7.47
C LEU A 16 -25.09 -9.27 6.07
N LEU A 17 -26.24 -8.98 5.47
CA LEU A 17 -26.41 -7.79 4.65
C LEU A 17 -26.17 -6.60 5.59
N GLY A 18 -24.90 -6.43 5.96
CA GLY A 18 -24.42 -5.22 6.60
C GLY A 18 -24.76 -4.12 5.63
N HIS A 19 -25.53 -3.14 6.09
CA HIS A 19 -25.59 -1.85 5.42
C HIS A 19 -24.15 -1.38 5.32
N ALA A 20 -23.51 -1.60 4.17
CA ALA A 20 -22.21 -1.02 3.88
C ALA A 20 -22.44 0.49 3.98
N GLN A 21 -21.97 1.07 5.08
CA GLN A 21 -22.15 2.48 5.35
C GLN A 21 -21.57 3.23 4.15
N ALA A 22 -22.37 4.07 3.50
CA ALA A 22 -21.91 4.80 2.32
C ALA A 22 -20.57 5.50 2.65
N PRO A 23 -19.57 5.41 1.76
CA PRO A 23 -18.27 6.00 2.00
C PRO A 23 -18.42 7.49 2.29
N LYS A 24 -17.70 7.98 3.30
CA LYS A 24 -17.70 9.39 3.69
C LYS A 24 -16.28 9.93 3.60
N GLU A 25 -16.18 11.21 3.28
CA GLU A 25 -14.88 11.89 3.25
C GLU A 25 -14.19 11.79 4.62
N LEU A 26 -12.93 11.37 4.61
CA LEU A 26 -12.06 11.39 5.77
C LEU A 26 -11.72 12.84 6.11
N VAL A 27 -11.91 13.20 7.37
CA VAL A 27 -11.52 14.51 7.91
C VAL A 27 -10.53 14.29 9.04
N LEU A 28 -9.27 14.54 8.76
CA LEU A 28 -8.18 14.47 9.73
C LEU A 28 -8.03 15.81 10.47
N SER A 29 -7.78 15.76 11.77
CA SER A 29 -7.30 16.90 12.53
C SER A 29 -5.92 17.36 12.01
N LYS A 30 -5.52 18.60 12.34
CA LYS A 30 -4.17 19.10 11.99
C LYS A 30 -3.06 18.20 12.52
N GLU A 31 -3.23 17.66 13.73
CA GLU A 31 -2.27 16.74 14.34
C GLU A 31 -2.21 15.40 13.59
N GLN A 32 -3.37 14.82 13.26
CA GLN A 32 -3.43 13.58 12.48
C GLN A 32 -2.80 13.76 11.10
N LEU A 33 -3.09 14.87 10.42
CA LEU A 33 -2.51 15.20 9.13
C LEU A 33 -0.98 15.39 9.22
N ALA A 34 -0.49 16.05 10.27
CA ALA A 34 0.94 16.23 10.51
C ALA A 34 1.65 14.90 10.78
N LYS A 35 1.05 14.02 11.61
CA LYS A 35 1.56 12.67 11.88
C LYS A 35 1.57 11.82 10.62
N TYR A 36 0.50 11.89 9.83
CA TYR A 36 0.39 11.22 8.55
C TYR A 36 1.48 11.69 7.57
N GLY A 37 1.74 13.00 7.50
CA GLY A 37 2.84 13.56 6.71
C GLY A 37 4.24 13.10 7.12
N GLN A 38 4.46 12.61 8.35
CA GLN A 38 5.75 12.04 8.75
C GLN A 38 6.05 10.69 8.07
N SER A 39 5.02 9.94 7.63
CA SER A 39 5.23 8.67 6.92
C SER A 39 6.04 8.86 5.63
N TYR A 40 5.85 9.97 4.92
CA TYR A 40 6.58 10.32 3.70
C TYR A 40 8.08 10.56 3.92
N LYS A 41 8.50 10.76 5.17
CA LYS A 41 9.89 11.04 5.54
C LYS A 41 10.62 9.79 6.05
N THR A 42 9.96 8.65 6.13
CA THR A 42 10.62 7.42 6.59
C THR A 42 11.50 6.85 5.48
N GLY A 43 12.57 6.15 5.87
CA GLY A 43 13.49 5.56 4.89
C GLY A 43 12.81 4.52 4.01
N GLU A 44 11.80 3.81 4.54
CA GLU A 44 10.98 2.85 3.81
C GLU A 44 10.23 3.50 2.65
N VAL A 45 9.56 4.64 2.89
CA VAL A 45 8.80 5.34 1.85
C VAL A 45 9.73 6.02 0.84
N ILE A 46 10.84 6.60 1.31
CA ILE A 46 11.86 7.19 0.44
C ILE A 46 12.46 6.13 -0.48
N TYR A 47 12.78 4.95 0.06
CA TYR A 47 13.33 3.85 -0.72
C TYR A 47 12.31 3.30 -1.73
N LEU A 48 11.07 3.05 -1.30
CA LEU A 48 10.01 2.60 -2.20
C LEU A 48 9.84 3.54 -3.38
N ARG A 49 9.86 4.86 -3.14
CA ARG A 49 9.80 5.86 -4.21
C ARG A 49 10.94 5.74 -5.19
N LYS A 50 12.18 5.57 -4.68
CA LYS A 50 13.35 5.38 -5.53
C LYS A 50 13.18 4.12 -6.39
N PHE A 51 12.81 3.00 -5.77
CA PHE A 51 12.55 1.74 -6.48
C PHE A 51 11.51 1.91 -7.60
N LEU A 52 10.33 2.49 -7.30
CA LEU A 52 9.27 2.67 -8.30
C LEU A 52 9.67 3.59 -9.45
N ASN A 53 10.37 4.68 -9.16
CA ASN A 53 10.88 5.60 -10.18
C ASN A 53 11.94 4.95 -11.07
N THR A 54 12.87 4.19 -10.49
CA THR A 54 13.86 3.40 -11.22
C THR A 54 13.16 2.35 -12.08
N TYR A 55 12.27 1.53 -11.51
CA TYR A 55 11.51 0.52 -12.25
C TYR A 55 10.76 1.11 -13.45
N ALA A 56 10.07 2.24 -13.25
CA ALA A 56 9.26 2.86 -14.29
C ALA A 56 10.09 3.52 -15.41
N SER A 57 11.30 4.01 -15.10
CA SER A 57 12.12 4.78 -16.05
C SER A 57 13.29 3.98 -16.64
N HIS A 58 13.92 3.12 -15.85
CA HIS A 58 15.14 2.37 -16.16
C HIS A 58 15.05 0.98 -15.49
N ARG A 59 14.16 0.12 -16.02
CA ARG A 59 13.86 -1.22 -15.45
C ARG A 59 15.12 -2.10 -15.29
N ASP A 60 16.10 -1.92 -16.17
CA ASP A 60 17.40 -2.61 -16.19
C ASP A 60 18.37 -2.12 -15.09
N GLU A 61 18.12 -0.95 -14.51
CA GLU A 61 18.91 -0.40 -13.38
C GLU A 61 18.33 -0.78 -12.00
N VAL A 62 17.26 -1.57 -11.96
CA VAL A 62 16.71 -2.05 -10.69
C VAL A 62 17.76 -2.91 -9.98
N SER A 63 17.96 -2.64 -8.68
CA SER A 63 18.93 -3.37 -7.87
C SER A 63 18.59 -4.86 -7.81
N PRO A 64 19.60 -5.77 -7.79
CA PRO A 64 19.36 -7.20 -7.62
C PRO A 64 18.50 -7.56 -6.39
N VAL A 65 18.56 -6.76 -5.32
CA VAL A 65 17.75 -6.99 -4.11
C VAL A 65 16.25 -6.75 -4.33
N ASP A 66 15.89 -5.90 -5.29
CA ASP A 66 14.49 -5.57 -5.60
C ASP A 66 13.97 -6.32 -6.85
N GLU A 67 14.81 -7.14 -7.49
CA GLU A 67 14.47 -7.82 -8.75
C GLU A 67 13.23 -8.71 -8.61
N ARG A 68 13.03 -9.30 -7.42
CA ARG A 68 11.80 -10.05 -7.13
C ARG A 68 10.56 -9.17 -7.26
N ALA A 69 10.55 -8.00 -6.62
CA ALA A 69 9.42 -7.06 -6.70
C ALA A 69 9.23 -6.53 -8.12
N ALA A 70 10.31 -6.26 -8.84
CA ALA A 70 10.25 -5.82 -10.23
C ALA A 70 9.62 -6.86 -11.16
N ARG A 71 9.92 -8.16 -10.97
CA ARG A 71 9.27 -9.23 -11.72
C ARG A 71 7.78 -9.34 -11.46
N VAL A 72 7.34 -9.08 -10.23
CA VAL A 72 5.90 -9.02 -9.93
C VAL A 72 5.28 -7.87 -10.72
N LEU A 73 5.87 -6.67 -10.70
CA LEU A 73 5.39 -5.53 -11.48
C LEU A 73 5.36 -5.81 -12.99
N ASP A 74 6.35 -6.52 -13.53
CA ASP A 74 6.38 -6.92 -14.95
C ASP A 74 5.19 -7.81 -15.31
N GLY A 75 4.79 -8.72 -14.41
CA GLY A 75 3.67 -9.63 -14.61
C GLY A 75 2.29 -8.97 -14.54
N LEU A 76 2.19 -7.76 -13.97
CA LEU A 76 0.91 -7.07 -13.75
C LEU A 76 0.44 -6.26 -14.96
N ALA A 77 1.28 -6.11 -16.00
CA ALA A 77 0.97 -5.34 -17.19
C ALA A 77 0.42 -3.92 -16.91
N LEU A 78 0.79 -3.35 -15.78
CA LEU A 78 0.36 -2.02 -15.34
C LEU A 78 1.01 -0.94 -16.23
N ASP A 79 0.27 0.12 -16.56
CA ASP A 79 0.90 1.28 -17.20
C ASP A 79 1.95 1.87 -16.25
N LYS A 80 3.22 1.87 -16.68
CA LYS A 80 4.35 2.41 -15.91
C LYS A 80 4.14 3.86 -15.50
N LYS A 81 3.28 4.62 -16.18
CA LYS A 81 2.88 5.98 -15.77
C LYS A 81 2.18 6.00 -14.42
N ILE A 82 1.46 4.94 -14.04
CA ILE A 82 0.83 4.81 -12.73
C ILE A 82 1.89 4.80 -11.62
N LEU A 83 3.03 4.16 -11.89
CA LEU A 83 4.17 4.05 -10.97
C LEU A 83 5.07 5.29 -10.98
N LYS A 84 5.10 5.99 -12.12
CA LYS A 84 5.90 7.19 -12.33
C LYS A 84 5.13 8.43 -11.87
N GLY A 85 5.25 8.80 -10.61
CA GLY A 85 4.62 10.03 -10.16
C GLY A 85 4.55 10.22 -8.67
N LYS A 86 3.69 11.16 -8.30
CA LYS A 86 3.33 11.45 -6.91
C LYS A 86 2.32 10.41 -6.48
N PHE A 87 2.64 9.68 -5.43
CA PHE A 87 1.71 8.77 -4.79
C PHE A 87 1.36 9.24 -3.40
N MET A 88 0.13 8.96 -2.98
CA MET A 88 -0.30 9.10 -1.61
C MET A 88 -0.10 7.77 -0.87
N VAL A 89 0.61 7.79 0.26
CA VAL A 89 0.76 6.65 1.18
C VAL A 89 -0.43 6.58 2.11
N TYR A 90 -1.50 5.85 1.80
CA TYR A 90 -2.73 5.89 2.60
C TYR A 90 -2.73 4.92 3.79
N GLN A 91 -1.88 3.88 3.78
CA GLN A 91 -1.61 3.04 4.94
C GLN A 91 -0.11 2.85 5.14
N TYR A 92 0.30 2.91 6.41
CA TYR A 92 1.67 2.66 6.85
C TYR A 92 1.65 1.92 8.18
N SER A 93 2.06 0.65 8.18
CA SER A 93 1.88 -0.25 9.33
C SER A 93 3.10 -1.13 9.56
N ASN A 94 3.24 -1.65 10.78
CA ASN A 94 4.22 -2.70 11.08
C ASN A 94 3.69 -4.05 10.58
N ILE A 95 4.53 -4.83 9.93
CA ILE A 95 4.18 -6.20 9.51
C ILE A 95 4.68 -7.20 10.56
N ILE A 96 3.86 -8.21 10.86
CA ILE A 96 4.22 -9.35 11.72
C ILE A 96 5.27 -10.16 10.94
N GLY A 97 6.55 -9.98 11.30
CA GLY A 97 7.70 -10.47 10.54
C GLY A 97 8.78 -9.41 10.30
N GLY A 98 8.52 -8.15 10.67
CA GLY A 98 9.44 -7.03 10.52
C GLY A 98 9.18 -6.19 9.26
N GLY A 99 9.83 -5.03 9.17
CA GLY A 99 9.59 -4.07 8.08
C GLY A 99 8.24 -3.36 8.17
N LYS A 100 7.81 -2.78 7.05
CA LYS A 100 6.63 -1.92 6.93
C LYS A 100 5.75 -2.31 5.77
N GLY A 101 4.45 -2.34 6.01
CA GLY A 101 3.43 -2.33 4.97
C GLY A 101 3.23 -0.88 4.52
N VAL A 102 3.36 -0.64 3.23
CA VAL A 102 3.22 0.68 2.62
C VAL A 102 2.22 0.57 1.49
N SER A 103 0.99 1.04 1.73
CA SER A 103 -0.06 1.06 0.71
C SER A 103 -0.10 2.43 0.07
N ILE A 104 0.03 2.45 -1.25
CA ILE A 104 0.08 3.67 -2.04
C ILE A 104 -1.03 3.70 -3.08
N VAL A 105 -1.38 4.91 -3.49
CA VAL A 105 -2.22 5.18 -4.65
C VAL A 105 -1.58 6.26 -5.48
N SER A 106 -1.54 6.08 -6.80
CA SER A 106 -1.09 7.15 -7.70
C SER A 106 -2.09 8.30 -7.67
N GLN A 107 -1.63 9.53 -7.52
CA GLN A 107 -2.54 10.68 -7.45
C GLN A 107 -3.20 10.96 -8.81
N ASP A 108 -2.47 10.73 -9.89
CA ASP A 108 -2.96 10.92 -11.26
C ASP A 108 -3.75 9.71 -11.77
N HIS A 109 -3.53 8.55 -11.14
CA HIS A 109 -4.17 7.27 -11.48
C HIS A 109 -4.74 6.56 -10.22
N PRO A 110 -5.75 7.13 -9.56
CA PRO A 110 -6.30 6.60 -8.30
C PRO A 110 -7.17 5.35 -8.47
N GLU A 111 -7.20 4.77 -9.67
CA GLU A 111 -7.86 3.51 -9.99
C GLU A 111 -7.08 2.25 -9.61
N VAL A 112 -5.85 2.37 -9.10
CA VAL A 112 -5.06 1.22 -8.66
C VAL A 112 -4.42 1.51 -7.30
N ILE A 113 -4.63 0.60 -6.37
CA ILE A 113 -3.98 0.57 -5.06
C ILE A 113 -2.87 -0.47 -5.11
N LEU A 114 -1.69 -0.09 -4.63
CA LEU A 114 -0.51 -0.93 -4.59
C LEU A 114 -0.01 -1.05 -3.15
N ASP A 115 0.09 -2.27 -2.63
CA ASP A 115 0.60 -2.53 -1.30
C ASP A 115 1.99 -3.14 -1.36
N PHE A 116 2.95 -2.50 -0.71
CA PHE A 116 4.33 -2.94 -0.68
C PHE A 116 4.73 -3.39 0.72
N TRP A 117 5.52 -4.46 0.80
CA TRP A 117 6.27 -4.76 2.01
C TRP A 117 7.72 -4.29 1.85
N VAL A 118 8.08 -3.25 2.60
CA VAL A 118 9.43 -2.67 2.60
C VAL A 118 10.16 -3.07 3.87
N TYR A 119 11.34 -3.67 3.71
CA TYR A 119 12.15 -4.19 4.80
C TYR A 119 13.44 -3.38 4.94
N LYS A 120 13.84 -3.06 6.18
CA LYS A 120 15.17 -2.53 6.45
C LYS A 120 16.11 -3.70 6.68
N ILE A 121 17.11 -3.86 5.81
CA ILE A 121 18.10 -4.93 5.89
C ILE A 121 19.34 -4.46 6.68
N GLU A 122 20.33 -5.34 6.82
CA GLU A 122 21.61 -5.02 7.46
C GLU A 122 22.28 -3.81 6.80
N ASP A 123 23.16 -3.12 7.55
CA ASP A 123 23.83 -1.88 7.13
C ASP A 123 22.92 -0.67 6.84
N GLY A 124 21.65 -0.78 7.21
CA GLY A 124 20.69 0.32 7.07
C GLY A 124 20.13 0.50 5.68
N ALA A 125 20.41 -0.42 4.76
CA ALA A 125 19.77 -0.49 3.45
C ALA A 125 18.31 -0.97 3.57
N TYR A 126 17.59 -0.90 2.45
CA TYR A 126 16.19 -1.33 2.34
C TYR A 126 16.03 -2.31 1.18
N GLU A 127 14.92 -3.04 1.17
CA GLU A 127 14.52 -4.03 0.17
C GLU A 127 12.99 -4.00 0.02
N VAL A 128 12.46 -4.11 -1.21
CA VAL A 128 11.03 -4.37 -1.44
C VAL A 128 10.81 -5.88 -1.62
N ARG A 129 10.06 -6.50 -0.70
CA ARG A 129 9.92 -7.97 -0.63
C ARG A 129 8.68 -8.53 -1.29
N ASP A 130 7.56 -7.84 -1.14
CA ASP A 130 6.28 -8.32 -1.61
C ASP A 130 5.41 -7.17 -2.11
N LEU A 131 4.50 -7.51 -3.03
CA LEU A 131 3.57 -6.60 -3.66
C LEU A 131 2.18 -7.26 -3.75
N LEU A 132 1.17 -6.56 -3.28
CA LEU A 132 -0.23 -6.86 -3.58
C LEU A 132 -0.83 -5.72 -4.41
N ILE A 133 -1.71 -6.05 -5.36
CA ILE A 133 -2.56 -5.06 -6.03
C ILE A 133 -3.98 -5.25 -5.54
N GLN A 134 -4.63 -4.13 -5.20
CA GLN A 134 -6.07 -4.08 -5.00
C GLN A 134 -6.69 -3.34 -6.19
N ASP A 135 -7.49 -4.06 -6.99
CA ASP A 135 -8.15 -3.57 -8.19
C ASP A 135 -9.69 -3.77 -8.19
N ASP A 136 -10.30 -4.16 -7.05
CA ASP A 136 -11.76 -4.21 -6.93
C ASP A 136 -12.33 -2.78 -7.04
N LYS A 137 -13.07 -2.55 -8.13
CA LYS A 137 -13.66 -1.25 -8.47
C LYS A 137 -14.53 -0.66 -7.36
N ARG A 138 -15.24 -1.48 -6.57
CA ARG A 138 -16.12 -0.98 -5.50
C ARG A 138 -15.30 -0.41 -4.35
N ASP A 139 -14.18 -1.06 -4.03
CA ASP A 139 -13.27 -0.61 -2.98
C ASP A 139 -12.55 0.67 -3.43
N ILE A 140 -12.18 0.75 -4.71
CA ILE A 140 -11.58 1.94 -5.33
C ILE A 140 -12.53 3.15 -5.32
N ASP A 141 -13.80 2.99 -5.68
CA ASP A 141 -14.75 4.11 -5.70
C ASP A 141 -15.03 4.64 -4.28
N GLY A 142 -15.18 3.72 -3.32
CA GLY A 142 -15.28 4.09 -1.91
C GLY A 142 -14.02 4.78 -1.39
N PHE A 143 -12.85 4.32 -1.82
CA PHE A 143 -11.57 4.94 -1.51
C PHE A 143 -11.47 6.36 -2.06
N LYS A 144 -11.83 6.59 -3.33
CA LYS A 144 -11.80 7.93 -3.97
C LYS A 144 -12.68 8.94 -3.25
N ILE A 145 -13.84 8.50 -2.74
CA ILE A 145 -14.70 9.34 -1.90
C ILE A 145 -14.03 9.60 -0.55
N THR A 146 -13.56 8.56 0.12
CA THR A 146 -12.95 8.66 1.45
C THR A 146 -11.72 9.56 1.47
N TYR A 147 -10.85 9.45 0.47
CA TYR A 147 -9.57 10.17 0.40
C TYR A 147 -9.57 11.38 -0.54
N ARG A 148 -10.73 11.84 -1.01
CA ARG A 148 -10.86 12.97 -1.95
C ARG A 148 -10.03 14.19 -1.56
N ASN A 149 -10.08 14.57 -0.28
CA ASN A 149 -9.38 15.74 0.26
C ASN A 149 -7.85 15.59 0.29
N TYR A 150 -7.34 14.37 0.13
CA TYR A 150 -5.93 14.02 0.30
C TYR A 150 -5.25 13.55 -1.00
N LEU A 151 -6.03 13.03 -1.96
CA LEU A 151 -5.53 12.58 -3.27
C LEU A 151 -4.74 13.64 -4.04
N HIS A 152 -5.05 14.93 -3.86
CA HIS A 152 -4.31 16.03 -4.51
C HIS A 152 -3.73 17.02 -3.49
N HIS A 153 -3.54 16.59 -2.24
CA HIS A 153 -3.07 17.47 -1.20
C HIS A 153 -1.59 17.81 -1.40
N LYS A 154 -1.30 19.11 -1.61
CA LYS A 154 0.03 19.61 -2.01
C LYS A 154 1.20 19.13 -1.15
N THR A 155 0.99 18.92 0.14
CA THR A 155 2.05 18.48 1.08
C THR A 155 2.17 16.97 1.23
N LEU A 156 1.16 16.21 0.79
CA LEU A 156 1.16 14.74 0.78
C LEU A 156 1.53 14.20 -0.61
N ALA A 157 1.65 15.11 -1.58
CA ALA A 157 2.01 14.91 -2.97
C ALA A 157 3.52 15.12 -3.21
N MET A 158 4.37 14.78 -2.23
CA MET A 158 5.82 14.72 -2.46
C MET A 158 6.15 13.47 -3.22
#